data_AF-A0A3D1F4X7-F1
#
_entry.id   AF-A0A3D1F4X7-F1
#
_cell.length_a   1.000
_cell.length_b   1.000
_cell.length_c   1.000
_cell.angle_alpha   90.00
_cell.angle_beta   90.00
_cell.angle_gamma   90.00
#
_symmetry.space_group_name_H-M   'P 1'
#
loop_
_entity.id
_entity.type
_entity.pdbx_description
1 polymer ?
#
loop_
_entity_poly.entity_id
_entity_poly.type
_entity_poly.pdbx_seq_one_letter_code
_entity_poly.pdbx_strand_id
1 'polypeptide(L)'
;MRTIAIINQKGGCGKTTVSINLAAVLASQGHRTLLVDMDPQGHCALGLAVPEAQINQSMAQMLMAGLDGSLSMSDVVWQISRNFDLAPATTALAGVEVQLSNASDRDRRLVQVLSTIQANYDFCIIDCPPSIGLLTFNALRACDEVIVPVETGYFALQGSFKQEATVEMMVRRTGHQVRHKVLATMYDVRTKLAREILSELKKHFDDSLLPIVINFNAKLKEAASFGQPITEYDPTSRGMQDFEQLAAWLVANPPIPVVSEEESQEEQEPAANPALSRAAELVERARALSARTASLANKVASDPAVARTGLMQEAQRQQDGKSPDPVIVSENVKRMERLFGVRKTQQGILFVQPQQTAEQISVAGDFNNWSPTATPLERDRDLGVWQTCVPIPPGRYRYRVVIDGQWKHDQYNSSIETNPFGELNSILEVG
;
A
#
# COMPACT_ATOMS: atom_id res chain seq x y z
N MET A 1 -0.48 3.82 -27.28
CA MET A 1 0.28 3.80 -26.01
C MET A 1 -0.47 2.96 -24.99
N ARG A 2 0.16 1.90 -24.45
CA ARG A 2 -0.37 1.12 -23.33
C ARG A 2 0.11 1.73 -22.01
N THR A 3 -0.82 2.05 -21.13
CA THR A 3 -0.55 2.82 -19.90
C THR A 3 -0.76 1.96 -18.65
N ILE A 4 0.28 1.82 -17.83
CA ILE A 4 0.32 0.96 -16.66
C ILE A 4 0.59 1.81 -15.43
N ALA A 5 -0.35 1.83 -14.47
CA ALA A 5 -0.14 2.54 -13.20
C ALA A 5 0.40 1.60 -12.13
N ILE A 6 1.46 2.02 -11.42
CA ILE A 6 2.05 1.28 -10.31
C ILE A 6 1.55 1.88 -8.99
N ILE A 7 0.60 1.21 -8.34
CA ILE A 7 -0.14 1.75 -7.20
C ILE A 7 0.01 0.85 -5.96
N ASN A 8 0.31 1.46 -4.82
CA ASN A 8 0.18 0.85 -3.49
C ASN A 8 0.25 1.93 -2.41
N GLN A 9 -0.71 1.88 -1.47
CA GLN A 9 -0.78 2.77 -0.31
C GLN A 9 0.40 2.63 0.67
N LYS A 10 1.10 1.49 0.66
CA LYS A 10 2.26 1.25 1.53
C LYS A 10 3.53 1.89 0.93
N GLY A 11 4.22 2.69 1.73
CA GLY A 11 5.59 3.12 1.43
C GLY A 11 6.56 1.93 1.45
N GLY A 12 7.56 1.92 0.56
CA GLY A 12 8.62 0.90 0.58
C GLY A 12 8.27 -0.47 -0.02
N CYS A 13 7.11 -0.65 -0.64
CA CYS A 13 6.74 -1.90 -1.35
C CYS A 13 7.42 -2.08 -2.73
N GLY A 14 8.24 -1.11 -3.14
CA GLY A 14 9.00 -1.16 -4.39
C GLY A 14 8.31 -0.53 -5.60
N LYS A 15 7.30 0.35 -5.44
CA LYS A 15 6.64 1.06 -6.56
C LYS A 15 7.64 1.70 -7.52
N THR A 16 8.40 2.69 -7.05
CA THR A 16 9.40 3.41 -7.85
C THR A 16 10.45 2.46 -8.44
N THR A 17 10.89 1.45 -7.69
CA THR A 17 11.82 0.43 -8.21
C THR A 17 11.21 -0.35 -9.37
N VAL A 18 9.94 -0.75 -9.26
CA VAL A 18 9.21 -1.42 -10.35
C VAL A 18 9.04 -0.46 -11.52
N SER A 19 8.60 0.76 -11.27
CA SER A 19 8.34 1.79 -12.29
C SER A 19 9.58 2.08 -13.14
N ILE A 20 10.72 2.38 -12.49
CA ILE A 20 12.00 2.66 -13.16
C ILE A 20 12.46 1.46 -13.99
N ASN A 21 12.54 0.28 -13.37
CA ASN A 21 13.21 -0.85 -14.01
C ASN A 21 12.33 -1.51 -15.07
N LEU A 22 11.00 -1.53 -14.89
CA LEU A 22 10.08 -1.98 -15.93
C LEU A 22 10.18 -1.06 -17.16
N ALA A 23 10.17 0.27 -16.95
CA ALA A 23 10.26 1.23 -18.05
C ALA A 23 11.61 1.10 -18.79
N ALA A 24 12.71 1.01 -18.06
CA ALA A 24 14.05 0.85 -18.64
C ALA A 24 14.20 -0.46 -19.43
N VAL A 25 13.67 -1.57 -18.92
CA VAL A 25 13.70 -2.87 -19.64
C VAL A 25 12.87 -2.82 -20.92
N LEU A 26 11.65 -2.28 -20.87
CA LEU A 26 10.82 -2.10 -22.07
C LEU A 26 11.54 -1.25 -23.13
N ALA A 27 12.18 -0.16 -22.72
CA ALA A 27 12.98 0.68 -23.61
C ALA A 27 14.18 -0.05 -24.21
N SER A 28 14.89 -0.84 -23.39
CA SER A 28 16.02 -1.67 -23.84
C SER A 28 15.61 -2.72 -24.89
N GLN A 29 14.34 -3.14 -24.87
CA GLN A 29 13.74 -4.06 -25.85
C GLN A 29 13.22 -3.35 -27.11
N GLY A 30 13.43 -2.03 -27.22
CA GLY A 30 13.11 -1.24 -28.40
C GLY A 30 11.78 -0.48 -28.34
N HIS A 31 11.02 -0.57 -27.24
CA HIS A 31 9.75 0.13 -27.09
C HIS A 31 9.96 1.59 -26.69
N ARG A 32 9.29 2.52 -27.37
CA ARG A 32 9.26 3.93 -26.95
C ARG A 32 8.50 4.03 -25.63
N THR A 33 9.20 4.30 -24.55
CA THR A 33 8.68 4.17 -23.19
C THR A 33 8.78 5.48 -22.44
N LEU A 34 7.66 5.92 -21.89
CA LEU A 34 7.56 7.07 -21.00
C LEU A 34 7.38 6.57 -19.55
N LEU A 35 8.14 7.13 -18.62
CA LEU A 35 7.87 7.03 -17.18
C LEU A 35 7.33 8.37 -16.69
N VAL A 36 6.13 8.37 -16.13
CA VAL A 36 5.51 9.54 -15.50
C VAL A 36 5.61 9.37 -13.99
N ASP A 37 6.30 10.30 -13.33
CA ASP A 37 6.34 10.36 -11.88
C ASP A 37 5.18 11.23 -11.38
N MET A 38 4.29 10.62 -10.58
CA MET A 38 3.15 11.29 -9.94
C MET A 38 3.31 11.35 -8.42
N ASP A 39 4.47 10.96 -7.87
CA ASP A 39 4.76 11.10 -6.45
C ASP A 39 5.44 12.45 -6.18
N PRO A 40 4.87 13.35 -5.36
CA PRO A 40 5.52 14.62 -5.01
C PRO A 40 6.91 14.47 -4.38
N GLN A 41 7.31 13.26 -3.93
CA GLN A 41 8.68 12.98 -3.48
C GLN A 41 9.71 12.92 -4.63
N GLY A 42 9.30 12.79 -5.89
CA GLY A 42 10.20 12.86 -7.05
C GLY A 42 11.26 11.75 -7.12
N HIS A 43 10.98 10.57 -6.54
CA HIS A 43 11.97 9.51 -6.42
C HIS A 43 12.41 8.91 -7.77
N CYS A 44 11.62 9.06 -8.85
CA CYS A 44 12.07 8.63 -10.17
C CYS A 44 13.25 9.46 -10.67
N ALA A 45 13.21 10.79 -10.49
CA ALA A 45 14.29 11.69 -10.89
C ALA A 45 15.59 11.35 -10.14
N LEU A 46 15.50 11.15 -8.81
CA LEU A 46 16.62 10.74 -7.99
C LEU A 46 17.19 9.39 -8.44
N GLY A 47 16.33 8.38 -8.65
CA GLY A 47 16.73 7.03 -9.05
C GLY A 47 17.30 6.92 -10.47
N LEU A 48 17.20 8.00 -11.26
CA LEU A 48 17.68 8.11 -12.64
C LEU A 48 18.70 9.25 -12.83
N ALA A 49 19.28 9.76 -11.74
CA ALA A 49 20.28 10.83 -11.75
C ALA A 49 19.84 12.13 -12.46
N VAL A 50 18.54 12.42 -12.52
CA VAL A 50 18.03 13.71 -13.05
C VAL A 50 18.19 14.78 -11.96
N PRO A 51 18.97 15.87 -12.21
CA PRO A 51 19.22 16.87 -11.18
C PRO A 51 17.96 17.68 -10.86
N GLU A 52 17.40 17.51 -9.67
CA GLU A 52 16.15 18.20 -9.26
C GLU A 52 16.22 19.73 -9.45
N ALA A 53 17.37 20.34 -9.17
CA ALA A 53 17.59 21.78 -9.32
C ALA A 53 17.51 22.27 -10.79
N GLN A 54 17.56 21.38 -11.77
CA GLN A 54 17.43 21.71 -13.19
C GLN A 54 16.03 21.45 -13.74
N ILE A 55 15.12 20.86 -12.95
CA ILE A 55 13.74 20.59 -13.34
C ILE A 55 12.94 21.89 -13.27
N ASN A 56 12.97 22.66 -14.35
CA ASN A 56 12.21 23.91 -14.47
C ASN A 56 10.71 23.69 -14.69
N GLN A 57 10.35 22.63 -15.40
CA GLN A 57 8.99 22.19 -15.67
C GLN A 57 8.86 20.73 -15.27
N SER A 58 7.82 20.40 -14.51
CA SER A 58 7.54 19.05 -14.02
C SER A 58 6.09 18.68 -14.30
N MET A 59 5.69 17.47 -13.91
CA MET A 59 4.30 17.04 -13.94
C MET A 59 3.36 17.99 -13.19
N ALA A 60 3.86 18.76 -12.22
CA ALA A 60 3.06 19.75 -11.52
C ALA A 60 2.55 20.84 -12.47
N GLN A 61 3.43 21.46 -13.25
CA GLN A 61 3.06 22.48 -14.23
C GLN A 61 2.24 21.87 -15.38
N MET A 62 2.59 20.65 -15.81
CA MET A 62 1.85 19.96 -16.88
C MET A 62 0.39 19.69 -16.52
N LEU A 63 0.11 19.22 -15.29
CA LEU A 63 -1.26 18.98 -14.84
C LEU A 63 -2.06 20.28 -14.62
N MET A 64 -1.37 21.37 -14.25
CA MET A 64 -1.99 22.69 -14.07
C MET A 64 -2.35 23.36 -15.40
N ALA A 65 -1.50 23.23 -16.42
CA ALA A 65 -1.76 23.75 -17.76
C ALA A 65 -2.94 23.02 -18.44
N GLY A 66 -3.05 21.70 -18.25
CA GLY A 66 -4.11 20.90 -18.86
C GLY A 66 -4.07 20.96 -20.39
N LEU A 67 -5.16 21.39 -21.03
CA LEU A 67 -5.29 21.50 -22.50
C LEU A 67 -5.19 22.93 -23.04
N ASP A 68 -4.76 23.91 -22.22
CA ASP A 68 -4.69 25.30 -22.68
C ASP A 68 -3.55 25.57 -23.69
N GLY A 69 -2.68 24.58 -23.92
CA GLY A 69 -1.57 24.63 -24.87
C GLY A 69 -0.39 25.49 -24.42
N SER A 70 -0.37 25.95 -23.17
CA SER A 70 0.70 26.80 -22.62
C SER A 70 2.00 26.04 -22.35
N LEU A 71 1.92 24.71 -22.22
CA LEU A 71 3.05 23.82 -21.97
C LEU A 71 2.89 22.52 -22.77
N SER A 72 3.95 22.11 -23.46
CA SER A 72 3.99 20.82 -24.15
C SER A 72 4.71 19.78 -23.29
N MET A 73 4.34 18.51 -23.45
CA MET A 73 5.05 17.41 -22.80
C MET A 73 6.54 17.36 -23.19
N SER A 74 6.89 17.80 -24.40
CA SER A 74 8.28 17.92 -24.86
C SER A 74 9.14 18.88 -24.02
N ASP A 75 8.51 19.85 -23.35
CA ASP A 75 9.20 20.83 -22.50
C ASP A 75 9.44 20.30 -21.07
N VAL A 76 8.80 19.16 -20.74
CA VAL A 76 8.79 18.55 -19.40
C VAL A 76 9.67 17.30 -19.37
N VAL A 77 9.67 16.51 -20.45
CA VAL A 77 10.35 15.21 -20.48
C VAL A 77 11.88 15.34 -20.51
N TRP A 78 12.53 14.43 -19.78
CA TRP A 78 13.97 14.22 -19.76
C TRP A 78 14.29 12.91 -20.46
N GLN A 79 15.15 12.96 -21.46
CA GLN A 79 15.62 11.74 -22.11
C GLN A 79 16.64 11.04 -21.20
N ILE A 80 16.28 9.87 -20.69
CA ILE A 80 17.12 9.05 -19.80
C ILE A 80 18.06 8.18 -20.62
N SER A 81 17.52 7.53 -21.65
CA SER A 81 18.31 6.75 -22.61
C SER A 81 17.60 6.64 -23.96
N ARG A 82 18.07 5.80 -24.86
CA ARG A 82 17.37 5.57 -26.13
C ARG A 82 16.01 4.94 -25.83
N ASN A 83 14.95 5.53 -26.40
CA ASN A 83 13.56 5.09 -26.22
C ASN A 83 13.03 5.19 -24.79
N PHE A 84 13.73 5.87 -23.88
CA PHE A 84 13.31 6.01 -22.49
C PHE A 84 13.31 7.47 -22.05
N ASP A 85 12.12 8.00 -21.82
CA ASP A 85 11.90 9.35 -21.30
C ASP A 85 11.28 9.32 -19.90
N LEU A 86 11.63 10.30 -19.07
CA LEU A 86 11.04 10.56 -17.77
C LEU A 86 10.29 11.90 -17.80
N ALA A 87 9.03 11.91 -17.39
CA ALA A 87 8.33 13.12 -16.98
C ALA A 87 8.37 13.22 -15.45
N PRO A 88 9.26 14.06 -14.88
CA PRO A 88 9.56 14.02 -13.46
C PRO A 88 8.49 14.74 -12.63
N ALA A 89 8.41 14.37 -11.35
CA ALA A 89 7.69 15.12 -10.34
C ALA A 89 8.66 15.98 -9.52
N THR A 90 8.11 17.02 -8.90
CA THR A 90 8.77 17.78 -7.83
C THR A 90 7.78 17.97 -6.69
N THR A 91 8.27 18.46 -5.55
CA THR A 91 7.42 18.78 -4.38
C THR A 91 6.25 19.73 -4.71
N ALA A 92 6.36 20.51 -5.79
CA ALA A 92 5.28 21.35 -6.31
C ALA A 92 4.00 20.56 -6.64
N LEU A 93 4.11 19.27 -6.96
CA LEU A 93 2.98 18.40 -7.29
C LEU A 93 1.99 18.25 -6.11
N ALA A 94 2.47 18.35 -4.87
CA ALA A 94 1.59 18.37 -3.69
C ALA A 94 0.67 19.60 -3.66
N GLY A 95 1.12 20.73 -4.22
CA GLY A 95 0.31 21.95 -4.34
C GLY A 95 -0.83 21.82 -5.36
N VAL A 96 -0.65 20.97 -6.39
CA VAL A 96 -1.65 20.74 -7.44
C VAL A 96 -2.95 20.18 -6.86
N GLU A 97 -2.88 19.29 -5.85
CA GLU A 97 -4.08 18.74 -5.21
C GLU A 97 -4.97 19.83 -4.57
N VAL A 98 -4.33 20.82 -3.96
CA VAL A 98 -5.02 21.95 -3.33
C VAL A 98 -5.58 22.90 -4.38
N GLN A 99 -4.77 23.23 -5.40
CA GLN A 99 -5.13 24.19 -6.45
C GLN A 99 -6.28 23.68 -7.33
N LEU A 100 -6.30 22.38 -7.62
CA LEU A 100 -7.36 21.75 -8.41
C LEU A 100 -8.59 21.34 -7.58
N SER A 101 -8.65 21.66 -6.29
CA SER A 101 -9.73 21.21 -5.40
C SER A 101 -11.13 21.60 -5.91
N ASN A 102 -11.28 22.73 -6.59
CA ASN A 102 -12.57 23.19 -7.12
C ASN A 102 -12.75 22.97 -8.63
N ALA A 103 -11.74 22.42 -9.33
CA ALA A 103 -11.85 22.16 -10.76
C ALA A 103 -12.72 20.92 -11.02
N SER A 104 -13.66 21.04 -11.97
CA SER A 104 -14.61 19.95 -12.29
C SER A 104 -13.95 18.74 -12.95
N ASP A 105 -12.80 18.94 -13.60
CA ASP A 105 -12.02 17.92 -14.32
C ASP A 105 -10.71 17.57 -13.60
N ARG A 106 -10.57 17.95 -12.32
CA ARG A 106 -9.35 17.81 -11.50
C ARG A 106 -8.73 16.41 -11.53
N ASP A 107 -9.55 15.40 -11.72
CA ASP A 107 -9.21 13.99 -11.62
C ASP A 107 -9.07 13.30 -12.99
N ARG A 108 -9.08 14.09 -14.07
CA ARG A 108 -8.89 13.70 -15.49
C ARG A 108 -7.77 14.47 -16.19
N ARG A 109 -7.00 15.29 -15.47
CA ARG A 109 -5.91 16.09 -16.03
C ARG A 109 -4.84 15.22 -16.68
N LEU A 110 -4.45 14.11 -16.06
CA LEU A 110 -3.45 13.23 -16.66
C LEU A 110 -3.97 12.55 -17.94
N VAL A 111 -5.28 12.22 -18.02
CA VAL A 111 -5.90 11.68 -19.24
C VAL A 111 -5.74 12.67 -20.40
N GLN A 112 -6.04 13.95 -20.13
CA GLN A 112 -5.89 15.02 -21.12
C GLN A 112 -4.44 15.13 -21.60
N VAL A 113 -3.48 15.19 -20.68
CA VAL A 113 -2.04 15.27 -21.01
C VAL A 113 -1.61 14.07 -21.88
N LEU A 114 -1.88 12.84 -21.42
CA LEU A 114 -1.45 11.63 -22.12
C LEU A 114 -2.13 11.46 -23.48
N SER A 115 -3.35 11.96 -23.66
CA SER A 115 -4.05 11.92 -24.95
C SER A 115 -3.30 12.65 -26.07
N THR A 116 -2.53 13.70 -25.72
CA THR A 116 -1.79 14.52 -26.69
C THR A 116 -0.52 13.84 -27.21
N ILE A 117 -0.03 12.80 -26.53
CA ILE A 117 1.25 12.14 -26.82
C ILE A 117 1.12 10.64 -27.13
N GLN A 118 -0.09 10.11 -27.29
CA GLN A 118 -0.32 8.67 -27.48
C GLN A 118 0.43 8.06 -28.67
N ALA A 119 0.70 8.84 -29.72
CA ALA A 119 1.41 8.39 -30.91
C ALA A 119 2.95 8.30 -30.71
N ASN A 120 3.47 8.98 -29.69
CA ASN A 120 4.90 9.11 -29.44
C ASN A 120 5.48 7.92 -28.68
N TYR A 121 4.66 7.25 -27.88
CA TYR A 121 5.08 6.17 -26.99
C TYR A 121 4.27 4.88 -27.20
N ASP A 122 4.96 3.75 -27.08
CA ASP A 122 4.36 2.42 -27.08
C ASP A 122 3.86 2.08 -25.67
N PHE A 123 4.65 2.43 -24.64
CA PHE A 123 4.33 2.22 -23.22
C PHE A 123 4.43 3.51 -22.41
N CYS A 124 3.53 3.65 -21.43
CA CYS A 124 3.59 4.67 -20.39
C CYS A 124 3.48 3.99 -19.02
N ILE A 125 4.48 4.15 -18.16
CA ILE A 125 4.47 3.66 -16.79
C ILE A 125 4.23 4.85 -15.86
N ILE A 126 3.27 4.76 -14.93
CA ILE A 126 2.94 5.84 -13.99
C ILE A 126 3.35 5.41 -12.58
N ASP A 127 4.35 6.06 -11.99
CA ASP A 127 4.73 5.87 -10.59
C ASP A 127 3.81 6.70 -9.68
N CYS A 128 2.99 6.04 -8.87
CA CYS A 128 1.98 6.71 -8.05
C CYS A 128 2.45 6.95 -6.61
N PRO A 129 1.95 8.01 -5.94
CA PRO A 129 2.26 8.25 -4.54
C PRO A 129 1.68 7.16 -3.63
N PRO A 130 2.17 7.02 -2.38
CA PRO A 130 1.59 6.12 -1.39
C PRO A 130 0.24 6.61 -0.83
N SER A 131 -0.24 7.80 -1.22
CA SER A 131 -1.53 8.34 -0.80
C SER A 131 -2.66 7.94 -1.75
N ILE A 132 -3.87 7.87 -1.22
CA ILE A 132 -5.10 7.74 -2.01
C ILE A 132 -5.68 9.14 -2.14
N GLY A 133 -5.10 9.89 -3.08
CA GLY A 133 -5.41 11.30 -3.33
C GLY A 133 -5.77 11.57 -4.78
N LEU A 134 -5.85 12.86 -5.13
CA LEU A 134 -6.21 13.32 -6.46
C LEU A 134 -5.22 12.80 -7.52
N LEU A 135 -3.93 12.73 -7.19
CA LEU A 135 -2.89 12.25 -8.09
C LEU A 135 -3.08 10.77 -8.45
N THR A 136 -3.41 9.93 -7.47
CA THR A 136 -3.73 8.52 -7.69
C THR A 136 -5.00 8.35 -8.53
N PHE A 137 -6.03 9.19 -8.34
CA PHE A 137 -7.23 9.16 -9.20
C PHE A 137 -6.92 9.57 -10.65
N ASN A 138 -6.03 10.55 -10.86
CA ASN A 138 -5.57 10.92 -12.19
C ASN A 138 -4.86 9.74 -12.88
N ALA A 139 -3.96 9.06 -12.16
CA ALA A 139 -3.28 7.86 -12.68
C ALA A 139 -4.28 6.75 -13.03
N LEU A 140 -5.23 6.46 -12.13
CA LEU A 140 -6.26 5.44 -12.33
C LEU A 140 -7.16 5.71 -13.53
N ARG A 141 -7.47 6.98 -13.83
CA ARG A 141 -8.27 7.32 -15.02
C ARG A 141 -7.47 7.30 -16.31
N ALA A 142 -6.16 7.48 -16.23
CA ALA A 142 -5.28 7.55 -17.39
C ALA A 142 -4.70 6.20 -17.80
N CYS A 143 -4.73 5.19 -16.92
CA CYS A 143 -4.17 3.87 -17.20
C CYS A 143 -5.17 2.87 -17.81
N ASP A 144 -4.62 1.92 -18.57
CA ASP A 144 -5.33 0.74 -19.10
C ASP A 144 -5.34 -0.41 -18.08
N GLU A 145 -4.29 -0.51 -17.26
CA GLU A 145 -4.16 -1.51 -16.21
C GLU A 145 -3.36 -0.99 -15.01
N VAL A 146 -3.56 -1.63 -13.87
CA VAL A 146 -2.86 -1.33 -12.61
C VAL A 146 -2.01 -2.52 -12.22
N ILE A 147 -0.76 -2.26 -11.83
CA ILE A 147 0.06 -3.22 -11.10
C ILE A 147 0.15 -2.76 -9.64
N VAL A 148 -0.07 -3.70 -8.73
CA VAL A 148 0.00 -3.50 -7.28
C VAL A 148 1.21 -4.28 -6.74
N PRO A 149 2.37 -3.63 -6.53
CA PRO A 149 3.54 -4.27 -5.93
C PRO A 149 3.24 -4.63 -4.48
N VAL A 150 3.36 -5.90 -4.13
CA VAL A 150 3.20 -6.40 -2.77
C VAL A 150 4.52 -7.02 -2.34
N GLU A 151 5.19 -6.33 -1.42
CA GLU A 151 6.39 -6.82 -0.76
C GLU A 151 6.10 -8.19 -0.12
N THR A 152 7.01 -9.15 -0.15
CA THR A 152 6.86 -10.43 0.58
C THR A 152 7.65 -10.45 1.89
N GLY A 153 7.78 -9.28 2.52
CA GLY A 153 8.38 -9.10 3.84
C GLY A 153 7.35 -9.18 4.96
N TYR A 154 7.79 -9.21 6.22
CA TYR A 154 6.92 -9.44 7.38
C TYR A 154 5.70 -8.51 7.49
N PHE A 155 5.88 -7.23 7.16
CA PHE A 155 4.81 -6.23 7.20
C PHE A 155 3.81 -6.33 6.03
N ALA A 156 3.98 -7.29 5.13
CA ALA A 156 3.13 -7.43 3.96
C ALA A 156 1.74 -7.96 4.31
N LEU A 157 1.64 -9.08 5.03
CA LEU A 157 0.36 -9.78 5.21
C LEU A 157 -0.74 -8.90 5.84
N GLN A 158 -0.43 -8.11 6.87
CA GLN A 158 -1.45 -7.28 7.53
C GLN A 158 -1.91 -6.09 6.68
N GLY A 159 -1.07 -5.59 5.78
CA GLY A 159 -1.39 -4.47 4.87
C GLY A 159 -2.00 -4.93 3.55
N SER A 160 -1.52 -6.03 2.98
CA SER A 160 -1.84 -6.49 1.63
C SER A 160 -3.30 -6.92 1.45
N PHE A 161 -3.92 -7.52 2.47
CA PHE A 161 -5.35 -7.91 2.39
C PHE A 161 -6.31 -6.71 2.51
N LYS A 162 -5.94 -5.68 3.27
CA LYS A 162 -6.69 -4.40 3.26
C LYS A 162 -6.45 -3.63 1.96
N GLN A 163 -5.28 -3.80 1.33
CA GLN A 163 -4.92 -3.11 0.09
C GLN A 163 -5.73 -3.59 -1.11
N GLU A 164 -6.07 -4.87 -1.23
CA GLU A 164 -6.94 -5.36 -2.30
C GLU A 164 -8.31 -4.69 -2.28
N ALA A 165 -9.00 -4.75 -1.14
CA ALA A 165 -10.29 -4.08 -0.95
C ALA A 165 -10.19 -2.57 -1.22
N THR A 166 -9.02 -1.99 -0.98
CA THR A 166 -8.75 -0.56 -1.19
C THR A 166 -8.50 -0.26 -2.67
N VAL A 167 -7.77 -1.09 -3.41
CA VAL A 167 -7.57 -0.97 -4.87
C VAL A 167 -8.88 -1.26 -5.61
N GLU A 168 -9.61 -2.31 -5.26
CA GLU A 168 -10.95 -2.56 -5.82
C GLU A 168 -11.91 -1.40 -5.54
N MET A 169 -11.91 -0.86 -4.31
CA MET A 169 -12.73 0.31 -3.96
C MET A 169 -12.31 1.56 -4.76
N MET A 170 -11.01 1.75 -5.00
CA MET A 170 -10.49 2.83 -5.83
C MET A 170 -10.92 2.70 -7.29
N VAL A 171 -10.77 1.52 -7.89
CA VAL A 171 -11.20 1.23 -9.27
C VAL A 171 -12.72 1.40 -9.41
N ARG A 172 -13.51 0.94 -8.44
CA ARG A 172 -14.97 1.14 -8.47
C ARG A 172 -15.38 2.61 -8.39
N ARG A 173 -14.60 3.46 -7.72
CA ARG A 173 -14.90 4.89 -7.56
C ARG A 173 -14.51 5.77 -8.75
N THR A 174 -13.65 5.30 -9.65
CA THR A 174 -13.20 6.11 -10.81
C THR A 174 -14.23 6.11 -11.95
N GLY A 175 -15.15 5.13 -11.96
CA GLY A 175 -16.05 4.88 -13.09
C GLY A 175 -15.33 4.33 -14.33
N HIS A 176 -14.06 3.94 -14.20
CA HIS A 176 -13.20 3.41 -15.26
C HIS A 176 -12.88 1.95 -14.93
N GLN A 177 -13.23 1.02 -15.82
CA GLN A 177 -12.93 -0.39 -15.60
C GLN A 177 -11.45 -0.66 -15.86
N VAL A 178 -10.66 -0.74 -14.78
CA VAL A 178 -9.23 -1.01 -14.85
C VAL A 178 -8.94 -2.39 -14.31
N ARG A 179 -8.27 -3.23 -15.10
CA ARG A 179 -7.78 -4.52 -14.61
C ARG A 179 -6.61 -4.27 -13.67
N HIS A 180 -6.62 -4.91 -12.50
CA HIS A 180 -5.52 -4.84 -11.57
C HIS A 180 -4.80 -6.19 -11.51
N LYS A 181 -3.48 -6.14 -11.38
CA LYS A 181 -2.60 -7.31 -11.22
C LYS A 181 -1.72 -7.11 -10.00
N VAL A 182 -1.57 -8.14 -9.17
CA VAL A 182 -0.68 -8.12 -8.01
C VAL A 182 0.70 -8.62 -8.42
N LEU A 183 1.74 -7.88 -8.07
CA LEU A 183 3.13 -8.26 -8.31
C LEU A 183 3.81 -8.54 -6.98
N ALA A 184 4.22 -9.78 -6.72
CA ALA A 184 5.04 -10.08 -5.55
C ALA A 184 6.45 -9.48 -5.72
N THR A 185 6.89 -8.66 -4.78
CA THR A 185 8.20 -7.98 -4.81
C THR A 185 9.04 -8.27 -3.58
N MET A 186 10.35 -8.05 -3.70
CA MET A 186 11.35 -8.29 -2.64
C MET A 186 11.30 -9.73 -2.09
N TYR A 187 11.06 -10.70 -2.98
CA TYR A 187 10.95 -12.10 -2.60
C TYR A 187 12.31 -12.72 -2.28
N ASP A 188 12.48 -13.14 -1.02
CA ASP A 188 13.61 -13.93 -0.58
C ASP A 188 13.19 -15.39 -0.33
N VAL A 189 13.40 -16.23 -1.34
CA VAL A 189 13.08 -17.66 -1.33
C VAL A 189 13.69 -18.43 -0.15
N ARG A 190 14.80 -17.94 0.41
CA ARG A 190 15.49 -18.59 1.54
C ARG A 190 14.65 -18.49 2.81
N THR A 191 13.88 -17.42 2.95
CA THR A 191 13.05 -17.20 4.14
C THR A 191 11.78 -18.05 4.05
N LYS A 192 11.43 -18.71 5.16
CA LYS A 192 10.16 -19.45 5.27
C LYS A 192 8.97 -18.50 5.17
N LEU A 193 9.08 -17.34 5.81
CA LEU A 193 8.10 -16.27 5.80
C LEU A 193 7.72 -15.82 4.38
N ALA A 194 8.68 -15.48 3.52
CA ALA A 194 8.36 -15.05 2.16
C ALA A 194 7.67 -16.15 1.35
N ARG A 195 8.05 -17.42 1.55
CA ARG A 195 7.39 -18.58 0.92
C ARG A 195 5.94 -18.74 1.37
N GLU A 196 5.67 -18.56 2.66
CA GLU A 196 4.31 -18.59 3.21
C GLU A 196 3.46 -17.43 2.69
N ILE A 197 4.02 -16.21 2.65
CA ILE A 197 3.36 -15.02 2.10
C ILE A 197 3.02 -15.25 0.63
N LEU A 198 3.98 -15.66 -0.19
CA LEU A 198 3.74 -15.92 -1.61
C LEU A 198 2.69 -17.01 -1.82
N SER A 199 2.68 -18.05 -0.99
CA SER A 199 1.63 -19.08 -1.04
C SER A 199 0.25 -18.52 -0.71
N GLU A 200 0.15 -17.56 0.22
CA GLU A 200 -1.13 -16.96 0.58
C GLU A 200 -1.61 -15.97 -0.49
N LEU A 201 -0.70 -15.18 -1.07
CA LEU A 201 -0.99 -14.33 -2.22
C LEU A 201 -1.55 -15.17 -3.38
N LYS A 202 -0.96 -16.34 -3.67
CA LYS A 202 -1.46 -17.26 -4.70
C LYS A 202 -2.88 -17.74 -4.43
N LYS A 203 -3.20 -18.08 -3.18
CA LYS A 203 -4.56 -18.55 -2.83
C LYS A 203 -5.62 -17.45 -2.90
N HIS A 204 -5.24 -16.22 -2.57
CA HIS A 204 -6.20 -15.11 -2.47
C HIS A 204 -6.42 -14.40 -3.79
N PHE A 205 -5.32 -14.09 -4.49
CA PHE A 205 -5.38 -13.27 -5.70
C PHE A 205 -5.52 -14.10 -6.98
N ASP A 206 -5.28 -15.41 -6.95
CA ASP A 206 -5.42 -16.36 -8.07
C ASP A 206 -5.14 -15.73 -9.45
N ASP A 207 -6.17 -15.50 -10.27
CA ASP A 207 -6.08 -14.90 -11.61
C ASP A 207 -5.52 -13.46 -11.63
N SER A 208 -5.64 -12.71 -10.56
CA SER A 208 -5.09 -11.35 -10.40
C SER A 208 -3.62 -11.36 -10.03
N LEU A 209 -3.03 -12.48 -9.57
CA LEU A 209 -1.60 -12.54 -9.26
C LEU A 209 -0.76 -12.72 -10.54
N LEU A 210 0.31 -11.92 -10.70
CA LEU A 210 1.27 -12.14 -11.76
C LEU A 210 2.06 -13.42 -11.51
N PRO A 211 2.32 -14.24 -12.56
CA PRO A 211 3.15 -15.42 -12.41
C PRO A 211 4.63 -15.05 -12.17
N ILE A 212 5.00 -13.79 -12.41
CA ILE A 212 6.34 -13.26 -12.23
C ILE A 212 6.48 -12.70 -10.81
N VAL A 213 7.63 -12.93 -10.21
CA VAL A 213 7.99 -12.43 -8.88
C VAL A 213 9.30 -11.66 -8.99
N ILE A 214 9.37 -10.48 -8.40
CA ILE A 214 10.62 -9.71 -8.30
C ILE A 214 11.34 -10.15 -7.02
N ASN A 215 12.50 -10.79 -7.17
CA ASN A 215 13.28 -11.30 -6.04
C ASN A 215 13.96 -10.15 -5.29
N PHE A 216 14.25 -10.38 -4.01
CA PHE A 216 15.14 -9.51 -3.27
C PHE A 216 16.52 -9.53 -3.92
N ASN A 217 16.98 -8.36 -4.38
CA ASN A 217 18.29 -8.20 -4.97
C ASN A 217 18.92 -6.89 -4.50
N ALA A 218 20.08 -6.97 -3.85
CA ALA A 218 20.84 -5.80 -3.39
C ALA A 218 21.23 -4.86 -4.56
N LYS A 219 21.48 -5.41 -5.76
CA LYS A 219 21.83 -4.66 -6.96
C LYS A 219 20.77 -3.66 -7.39
N LEU A 220 19.49 -3.92 -7.13
CA LEU A 220 18.42 -2.96 -7.42
C LEU A 220 18.49 -1.72 -6.52
N LYS A 221 18.88 -1.90 -5.25
CA LYS A 221 19.08 -0.78 -4.32
C LYS A 221 20.36 -0.02 -4.64
N GLU A 222 21.43 -0.75 -4.96
CA GLU A 222 22.69 -0.14 -5.41
C GLU A 222 22.47 0.68 -6.68
N ALA A 223 21.82 0.14 -7.71
CA ALA A 223 21.50 0.84 -8.96
C ALA A 223 20.78 2.18 -8.71
N ALA A 224 19.75 2.18 -7.87
CA ALA A 224 19.04 3.41 -7.49
C ALA A 224 19.96 4.43 -6.78
N SER A 225 20.90 3.98 -5.94
CA SER A 225 21.88 4.86 -5.28
C SER A 225 22.92 5.47 -6.22
N PHE A 226 23.18 4.81 -7.36
CA PHE A 226 24.01 5.35 -8.45
C PHE A 226 23.20 6.13 -9.48
N GLY A 227 21.88 6.26 -9.29
CA GLY A 227 20.98 6.94 -10.22
C GLY A 227 20.89 6.25 -11.58
N GLN A 228 21.01 4.92 -11.60
CA GLN A 228 20.98 4.12 -12.82
C GLN A 228 19.86 3.07 -12.74
N PRO A 229 19.15 2.78 -13.86
CA PRO A 229 18.31 1.60 -13.93
C PRO A 229 19.16 0.32 -13.94
N ILE A 230 18.58 -0.82 -13.58
CA ILE A 230 19.28 -2.10 -13.53
C ILE A 230 19.86 -2.53 -14.88
N THR A 231 19.23 -2.08 -15.98
CA THR A 231 19.68 -2.29 -17.36
C THR A 231 21.04 -1.67 -17.64
N GLU A 232 21.44 -0.64 -16.90
CA GLU A 232 22.74 0.02 -17.03
C GLU A 232 23.69 -0.42 -15.92
N TYR A 233 23.18 -0.52 -14.69
CA TYR A 233 23.99 -0.84 -13.52
C TYR A 233 24.54 -2.27 -13.52
N ASP A 234 23.67 -3.27 -13.77
CA ASP A 234 24.07 -4.68 -13.83
C ASP A 234 23.10 -5.49 -14.72
N PRO A 235 23.34 -5.50 -16.05
CA PRO A 235 22.52 -6.21 -17.03
C PRO A 235 22.52 -7.74 -16.86
N THR A 236 23.43 -8.29 -16.06
CA THR A 236 23.55 -9.74 -15.84
C THR A 236 22.89 -10.20 -14.54
N SER A 237 22.46 -9.23 -13.71
CA SER A 237 21.90 -9.49 -12.40
C SER A 237 20.60 -10.29 -12.45
N ARG A 238 20.29 -10.96 -11.34
CA ARG A 238 18.96 -11.58 -11.17
C ARG A 238 17.81 -10.57 -11.23
N GLY A 239 18.06 -9.32 -10.78
CA GLY A 239 17.07 -8.26 -10.81
C GLY A 239 16.69 -7.91 -12.26
N MET A 240 17.69 -7.81 -13.14
CA MET A 240 17.46 -7.63 -14.58
C MET A 240 16.60 -8.77 -15.15
N GLN A 241 16.97 -10.03 -14.88
CA GLN A 241 16.22 -11.20 -15.36
C GLN A 241 14.75 -11.22 -14.90
N ASP A 242 14.48 -10.79 -13.66
CA ASP A 242 13.12 -10.73 -13.14
C ASP A 242 12.29 -9.64 -13.87
N PHE A 243 12.88 -8.48 -14.16
CA PHE A 243 12.22 -7.42 -14.92
C PHE A 243 12.06 -7.76 -16.42
N GLU A 244 13.00 -8.48 -17.03
CA GLU A 244 12.86 -9.01 -18.39
C GLU A 244 11.65 -9.95 -18.49
N GLN A 245 11.49 -10.85 -17.52
CA GLN A 245 10.34 -11.74 -17.45
C GLN A 245 9.02 -10.98 -17.26
N LEU A 246 9.02 -9.93 -16.42
CA LEU A 246 7.85 -9.09 -16.22
C LEU A 246 7.46 -8.35 -17.51
N ALA A 247 8.43 -7.71 -18.17
CA ALA A 247 8.23 -7.00 -19.42
C ALA A 247 7.73 -7.95 -20.53
N ALA A 248 8.37 -9.11 -20.69
CA ALA A 248 7.97 -10.11 -21.68
C ALA A 248 6.54 -10.63 -21.42
N TRP A 249 6.19 -10.88 -20.16
CA TRP A 249 4.84 -11.30 -19.79
C TRP A 249 3.81 -10.22 -20.13
N LEU A 250 4.09 -8.94 -19.81
CA LEU A 250 3.19 -7.84 -20.13
C LEU A 250 3.01 -7.74 -21.65
N VAL A 251 4.10 -7.71 -22.44
CA VAL A 251 4.03 -7.64 -23.91
C VAL A 251 3.20 -8.78 -24.49
N ALA A 252 3.33 -10.01 -23.97
CA ALA A 252 2.56 -11.17 -24.41
C ALA A 252 1.08 -11.16 -23.96
N ASN A 253 0.73 -10.36 -22.94
CA ASN A 253 -0.61 -10.32 -22.35
C ASN A 253 -1.17 -8.89 -22.34
N PRO A 254 -1.53 -8.33 -23.51
CA PRO A 254 -2.12 -6.98 -23.57
C PRO A 254 -3.49 -6.88 -22.88
N PRO A 255 -3.87 -5.68 -22.39
CA PRO A 255 -5.25 -5.36 -22.03
C PRO A 255 -6.20 -5.72 -23.18
N ILE A 256 -7.26 -6.49 -22.88
CA ILE A 256 -8.38 -6.59 -23.81
C ILE A 256 -9.11 -5.25 -23.66
N PRO A 257 -9.33 -4.49 -24.76
CA PRO A 257 -10.06 -3.24 -24.68
C PRO A 257 -11.42 -3.50 -24.05
N VAL A 258 -11.73 -2.79 -22.97
CA VAL A 258 -13.10 -2.75 -22.45
C VAL A 258 -13.89 -1.99 -23.50
N VAL A 259 -14.68 -2.69 -24.30
CA VAL A 259 -15.62 -2.04 -25.22
C VAL A 259 -16.61 -1.30 -24.33
N SER A 260 -16.56 0.03 -24.35
CA SER A 260 -17.62 0.84 -23.76
C SER A 260 -18.88 0.53 -24.56
N GLU A 261 -19.84 -0.16 -23.96
CA GLU A 261 -21.22 -0.18 -24.44
C GLU A 261 -21.81 1.23 -24.27
N GLU A 262 -21.39 2.16 -25.13
CA GLU A 262 -22.11 3.40 -25.35
C GLU A 262 -22.80 3.29 -26.71
N GLU A 263 -24.12 3.07 -26.64
CA GLU A 263 -25.18 3.29 -27.64
C GLU A 263 -26.16 2.11 -27.78
N SER A 264 -26.92 1.81 -26.72
CA SER A 264 -28.33 1.39 -26.83
C SER A 264 -28.95 1.24 -25.44
N GLN A 265 -29.26 2.36 -24.78
CA GLN A 265 -30.24 2.34 -23.69
C GLN A 265 -31.25 3.46 -23.94
N GLU A 266 -32.24 3.14 -24.77
CA GLU A 266 -33.60 3.63 -24.53
C GLU A 266 -33.96 3.32 -23.08
N GLU A 267 -34.64 4.27 -22.42
CA GLU A 267 -35.15 4.15 -21.06
C GLU A 267 -35.91 2.81 -20.87
N GLN A 268 -35.23 1.81 -20.32
CA GLN A 268 -35.85 0.65 -19.73
C GLN A 268 -35.45 0.61 -18.26
N GLU A 269 -36.44 0.90 -17.41
CA GLU A 269 -36.35 0.71 -15.96
C GLU A 269 -35.79 -0.70 -15.68
N PRO A 270 -34.73 -0.83 -14.85
CA PRO A 270 -34.15 -2.13 -14.60
C PRO A 270 -35.14 -2.99 -13.81
N ALA A 271 -35.53 -4.11 -14.42
CA ALA A 271 -36.32 -5.15 -13.78
C ALA A 271 -35.65 -5.59 -12.46
N ALA A 272 -36.45 -5.56 -11.39
CA ALA A 272 -36.00 -5.75 -10.01
C ALA A 272 -35.28 -7.09 -9.80
N ASN A 273 -34.01 -7.03 -9.41
CA ASN A 273 -33.26 -8.17 -8.89
C ASN A 273 -33.77 -8.51 -7.47
N PRO A 274 -34.37 -9.70 -7.23
CA PRO A 274 -35.00 -10.05 -5.95
C PRO A 274 -34.04 -10.08 -4.75
N ALA A 275 -32.73 -10.22 -5.00
CA ALA A 275 -31.70 -10.24 -3.94
C ALA A 275 -31.32 -8.84 -3.43
N LEU A 276 -31.38 -7.82 -4.30
CA LEU A 276 -31.12 -6.41 -3.95
C LEU A 276 -32.31 -5.79 -3.21
N SER A 277 -33.54 -6.19 -3.54
CA SER A 277 -34.78 -5.80 -2.85
C SER A 277 -34.75 -6.18 -1.35
N ARG A 278 -34.26 -7.39 -1.03
CA ARG A 278 -34.21 -7.90 0.35
C ARG A 278 -33.17 -7.21 1.21
N ALA A 279 -32.03 -6.83 0.63
CA ALA A 279 -30.99 -6.06 1.32
C ALA A 279 -31.44 -4.59 1.54
N ALA A 280 -32.14 -4.00 0.57
CA ALA A 280 -32.74 -2.67 0.71
C ALA A 280 -33.85 -2.64 1.78
N GLU A 281 -34.73 -3.65 1.82
CA GLU A 281 -35.75 -3.80 2.88
C GLU A 281 -35.13 -3.98 4.28
N LEU A 282 -34.01 -4.72 4.38
CA LEU A 282 -33.29 -4.90 5.64
C LEU A 282 -32.64 -3.61 6.13
N VAL A 283 -32.06 -2.81 5.22
CA VAL A 283 -31.48 -1.50 5.54
C VAL A 283 -32.55 -0.49 5.92
N GLU A 284 -33.71 -0.51 5.25
CA GLU A 284 -34.82 0.38 5.56
C GLU A 284 -35.50 0.00 6.89
N ARG A 285 -35.68 -1.30 7.16
CA ARG A 285 -36.11 -1.80 8.49
C ARG A 285 -35.11 -1.46 9.59
N ALA A 286 -33.80 -1.54 9.33
CA ALA A 286 -32.78 -1.16 10.29
C ALA A 286 -32.78 0.36 10.58
N ARG A 287 -33.05 1.19 9.57
CA ARG A 287 -33.25 2.65 9.73
C ARG A 287 -34.54 2.97 10.49
N ALA A 288 -35.65 2.28 10.19
CA ALA A 288 -36.92 2.45 10.91
C ALA A 288 -36.84 1.98 12.36
N LEU A 289 -36.10 0.89 12.64
CA LEU A 289 -35.77 0.43 13.98
C LEU A 289 -34.90 1.48 14.69
N SER A 290 -33.84 1.98 14.07
CA SER A 290 -32.96 3.00 14.68
C SER A 290 -33.69 4.32 14.95
N ALA A 291 -34.62 4.74 14.08
CA ALA A 291 -35.46 5.92 14.29
C ALA A 291 -36.47 5.71 15.43
N ARG A 292 -37.03 4.49 15.58
CA ARG A 292 -37.85 4.12 16.73
C ARG A 292 -37.04 4.06 18.02
N THR A 293 -35.82 3.53 18.00
CA THR A 293 -34.93 3.46 19.16
C THR A 293 -34.46 4.85 19.60
N ALA A 294 -34.20 5.77 18.67
CA ALA A 294 -33.90 7.16 18.97
C ALA A 294 -35.11 7.92 19.55
N SER A 295 -36.33 7.63 19.05
CA SER A 295 -37.57 8.17 19.62
C SER A 295 -37.92 7.61 20.99
N LEU A 296 -37.52 6.37 21.30
CA LEU A 296 -37.68 5.75 22.62
C LEU A 296 -36.61 6.23 23.60
N ALA A 297 -35.36 6.41 23.16
CA ALA A 297 -34.28 6.95 23.97
C ALA A 297 -34.56 8.39 24.46
N ASN A 298 -35.21 9.22 23.63
CA ASN A 298 -35.67 10.56 24.03
C ASN A 298 -36.89 10.55 24.97
N LYS A 299 -37.65 9.44 25.07
CA LYS A 299 -38.77 9.29 26.02
C LYS A 299 -38.35 8.67 27.36
N VAL A 300 -37.20 8.01 27.42
CA VAL A 300 -36.67 7.38 28.64
C VAL A 300 -35.75 8.33 29.42
N ALA A 301 -35.30 9.44 28.81
CA ALA A 301 -34.47 10.46 29.46
C ALA A 301 -35.23 11.40 30.42
N SER A 302 -36.54 11.20 30.65
CA SER A 302 -37.37 12.09 31.49
C SER A 302 -38.04 11.43 32.69
N ASP A 303 -37.62 10.24 33.13
CA ASP A 303 -38.25 9.56 34.27
C ASP A 303 -37.20 9.11 35.33
N PRO A 304 -37.22 9.62 36.59
CA PRO A 304 -36.13 9.41 37.55
C PRO A 304 -36.21 8.11 38.37
N ALA A 305 -36.83 7.04 37.88
CA ALA A 305 -37.19 5.90 38.73
C ALA A 305 -36.90 4.49 38.16
N VAL A 306 -35.71 4.19 37.65
CA VAL A 306 -35.28 2.77 37.51
C VAL A 306 -33.77 2.62 37.69
N ALA A 307 -33.29 2.91 38.90
CA ALA A 307 -32.05 2.32 39.41
C ALA A 307 -32.40 1.03 40.16
N ARG A 308 -31.63 -0.04 39.90
CA ARG A 308 -31.75 -1.43 40.37
C ARG A 308 -32.65 -2.31 39.50
N THR A 309 -32.03 -3.18 38.71
CA THR A 309 -31.93 -4.62 39.00
C THR A 309 -31.04 -5.22 37.91
N GLY A 310 -29.75 -5.34 38.20
CA GLY A 310 -28.85 -6.17 37.41
C GLY A 310 -28.93 -7.62 37.87
N LEU A 311 -28.55 -8.50 36.94
CA LEU A 311 -28.26 -9.93 37.08
C LEU A 311 -29.44 -10.88 36.83
N MET A 312 -29.11 -11.89 36.00
CA MET A 312 -29.85 -13.09 35.62
C MET A 312 -30.81 -12.98 34.44
N GLN A 313 -30.31 -13.31 33.24
CA GLN A 313 -30.85 -14.37 32.35
C GLN A 313 -30.40 -14.14 30.90
N GLU A 314 -29.15 -14.48 30.58
CA GLU A 314 -28.75 -14.73 29.18
C GLU A 314 -27.83 -15.96 29.09
N ALA A 315 -28.18 -17.00 29.86
CA ALA A 315 -27.87 -18.37 29.47
C ALA A 315 -29.11 -18.90 28.73
N GLN A 316 -28.90 -19.47 27.55
CA GLN A 316 -29.90 -20.10 26.66
C GLN A 316 -30.65 -19.16 25.71
N ARG A 317 -30.00 -18.82 24.60
CA ARG A 317 -30.57 -18.86 23.24
C ARG A 317 -29.46 -18.79 22.18
N GLN A 318 -28.58 -19.78 22.23
CA GLN A 318 -28.02 -20.32 20.98
C GLN A 318 -29.06 -21.29 20.43
N GLN A 319 -29.69 -20.96 19.31
CA GLN A 319 -29.80 -21.85 18.16
C GLN A 319 -30.54 -21.15 17.00
N ASP A 320 -29.88 -21.24 15.85
CA ASP A 320 -30.35 -21.09 14.47
C ASP A 320 -30.56 -19.68 13.88
N GLY A 321 -29.58 -19.30 13.06
CA GLY A 321 -29.65 -18.20 12.10
C GLY A 321 -28.30 -17.90 11.47
N LYS A 322 -27.93 -18.64 10.41
CA LYS A 322 -26.67 -18.51 9.66
C LYS A 322 -26.44 -17.06 9.23
N SER A 323 -25.39 -16.45 9.78
CA SER A 323 -24.76 -15.23 9.27
C SER A 323 -23.73 -15.59 8.20
N PRO A 324 -23.45 -14.72 7.21
CA PRO A 324 -22.42 -14.98 6.21
C PRO A 324 -21.05 -15.15 6.89
N ASP A 325 -20.29 -16.14 6.44
CA ASP A 325 -19.05 -16.56 7.09
C ASP A 325 -18.05 -15.39 7.23
N PRO A 326 -17.49 -15.15 8.42
CA PRO A 326 -16.40 -14.21 8.57
C PRO A 326 -15.20 -14.72 7.79
N VAL A 327 -14.57 -13.82 7.02
CA VAL A 327 -13.31 -14.04 6.28
C VAL A 327 -12.35 -14.85 7.15
N ILE A 328 -12.11 -16.11 6.76
CA ILE A 328 -11.21 -17.01 7.47
C ILE A 328 -9.78 -16.57 7.11
N VAL A 329 -9.26 -15.61 7.87
CA VAL A 329 -7.81 -15.39 7.97
C VAL A 329 -7.21 -16.71 8.45
N SER A 330 -6.37 -17.34 7.62
CA SER A 330 -5.84 -18.67 7.90
C SER A 330 -5.19 -18.73 9.28
N GLU A 331 -5.35 -19.87 9.97
CA GLU A 331 -4.86 -20.07 11.34
C GLU A 331 -3.33 -19.82 11.47
N ASN A 332 -2.61 -19.96 10.34
CA ASN A 332 -1.19 -19.65 10.19
C ASN A 332 -0.90 -18.14 10.18
N VAL A 333 -1.72 -17.30 9.53
CA VAL A 333 -1.58 -15.83 9.55
C VAL A 333 -1.82 -15.29 10.97
N LYS A 334 -2.85 -15.79 11.66
CA LYS A 334 -3.07 -15.51 13.10
C LYS A 334 -1.93 -15.97 14.01
N ARG A 335 -1.11 -16.93 13.57
CA ARG A 335 0.05 -17.45 14.29
C ARG A 335 1.32 -16.61 14.04
N MET A 336 1.41 -15.92 12.89
CA MET A 336 2.54 -15.08 12.50
C MET A 336 2.44 -13.65 13.04
N GLU A 337 1.23 -13.10 13.14
CA GLU A 337 0.93 -11.90 13.95
C GLU A 337 1.34 -12.09 15.42
N ARG A 338 1.43 -13.35 15.85
CA ARG A 338 1.93 -13.75 17.16
C ARG A 338 3.45 -13.95 17.24
N LEU A 339 4.25 -13.33 16.37
CA LEU A 339 5.71 -13.33 16.55
C LEU A 339 6.24 -12.02 17.15
N PHE A 340 5.86 -10.82 16.67
CA PHE A 340 6.54 -9.55 17.04
C PHE A 340 5.85 -8.75 18.16
N GLY A 341 6.56 -7.79 18.73
CA GLY A 341 6.14 -7.06 19.92
C GLY A 341 6.45 -7.83 21.19
N VAL A 342 5.66 -7.58 22.23
CA VAL A 342 5.96 -8.03 23.59
C VAL A 342 5.03 -9.14 24.04
N ARG A 343 5.61 -10.21 24.59
CA ARG A 343 4.86 -11.43 24.95
C ARG A 343 5.32 -11.97 26.29
N LYS A 344 4.36 -12.43 27.09
CA LYS A 344 4.67 -13.19 28.29
C LYS A 344 5.04 -14.63 27.91
N THR A 345 6.15 -15.12 28.43
CA THR A 345 6.62 -16.50 28.33
C THR A 345 6.84 -17.06 29.73
N GLN A 346 7.13 -18.36 29.83
CA GLN A 346 7.49 -18.97 31.12
C GLN A 346 8.83 -18.43 31.68
N GLN A 347 9.69 -17.87 30.81
CA GLN A 347 11.03 -17.38 31.17
C GLN A 347 11.06 -15.86 31.42
N GLY A 348 9.93 -15.17 31.23
CA GLY A 348 9.84 -13.73 31.36
C GLY A 348 9.10 -13.09 30.18
N ILE A 349 9.41 -11.83 29.92
CA ILE A 349 8.83 -11.04 28.85
C ILE A 349 9.75 -11.09 27.63
N LEU A 350 9.26 -11.72 26.56
CA LEU A 350 9.94 -11.80 25.28
C LEU A 350 9.60 -10.55 24.46
N PHE A 351 10.64 -9.80 24.09
CA PHE A 351 10.59 -8.71 23.14
C PHE A 351 11.08 -9.22 21.79
N VAL A 352 10.29 -9.03 20.74
CA VAL A 352 10.66 -9.47 19.39
C VAL A 352 10.46 -8.32 18.41
N GLN A 353 11.50 -8.00 17.65
CA GLN A 353 11.53 -6.96 16.63
C GLN A 353 11.90 -7.58 15.27
N PRO A 354 11.41 -7.04 14.14
CA PRO A 354 11.76 -7.52 12.81
C PRO A 354 13.25 -7.37 12.53
N GLN A 355 13.82 -8.26 11.71
CA GLN A 355 15.15 -8.05 11.15
C GLN A 355 15.12 -6.90 10.12
N GLN A 356 15.39 -5.68 10.58
CA GLN A 356 15.64 -4.51 9.75
C GLN A 356 17.12 -4.42 9.37
N THR A 357 17.50 -3.52 8.45
CA THR A 357 18.90 -3.15 8.16
C THR A 357 19.52 -2.34 9.30
N ALA A 358 19.26 -2.76 10.53
CA ALA A 358 19.84 -2.17 11.74
C ALA A 358 21.11 -2.91 12.10
N GLU A 359 22.11 -2.20 12.60
CA GLU A 359 23.32 -2.78 13.16
C GLU A 359 23.03 -3.35 14.55
N GLN A 360 22.28 -2.60 15.37
CA GLN A 360 21.94 -2.93 16.75
C GLN A 360 20.50 -2.55 17.12
N ILE A 361 19.81 -3.46 17.83
CA ILE A 361 18.51 -3.18 18.46
C ILE A 361 18.60 -3.51 19.95
N SER A 362 18.06 -2.64 20.80
CA SER A 362 17.92 -2.84 22.24
C SER A 362 16.55 -2.39 22.74
N VAL A 363 16.15 -2.83 23.93
CA VAL A 363 14.98 -2.29 24.63
C VAL A 363 15.41 -1.54 25.88
N ALA A 364 14.80 -0.38 26.12
CA ALA A 364 15.09 0.49 27.26
C ALA A 364 13.78 0.88 27.93
N GLY A 365 13.68 0.69 29.24
CA GLY A 365 12.47 0.97 29.98
C GLY A 365 12.65 0.94 31.48
N ASP A 366 11.53 1.03 32.20
CA ASP A 366 11.49 1.06 33.66
C ASP A 366 12.23 -0.15 34.29
N PHE A 367 12.25 -1.31 33.62
CA PHE A 367 12.90 -2.54 34.09
C PHE A 367 14.43 -2.58 33.96
N ASN A 368 15.03 -1.64 33.22
CA ASN A 368 16.49 -1.55 33.06
C ASN A 368 17.03 -0.12 33.22
N ASN A 369 16.31 0.72 33.98
CA ASN A 369 16.63 2.13 34.22
C ASN A 369 16.81 2.95 32.94
N TRP A 370 16.02 2.66 31.90
CA TRP A 370 16.06 3.37 30.61
C TRP A 370 17.45 3.35 29.95
N SER A 371 18.23 2.30 30.19
CA SER A 371 19.54 2.16 29.55
C SER A 371 19.40 1.66 28.10
N PRO A 372 19.92 2.37 27.09
CA PRO A 372 19.81 2.00 25.68
C PRO A 372 20.67 0.78 25.29
N THR A 373 21.54 0.31 26.18
CA THR A 373 22.50 -0.77 25.90
C THR A 373 22.40 -1.93 26.88
N ALA A 374 21.64 -1.81 27.97
CA ALA A 374 21.56 -2.85 29.00
C ALA A 374 20.77 -4.09 28.56
N THR A 375 19.94 -3.99 27.52
CA THR A 375 19.10 -5.10 27.05
C THR A 375 19.11 -5.16 25.53
N PRO A 376 20.23 -5.60 24.93
CA PRO A 376 20.32 -5.80 23.49
C PRO A 376 19.45 -6.99 23.07
N LEU A 377 18.90 -6.91 21.86
CA LEU A 377 18.26 -8.03 21.20
C LEU A 377 19.30 -8.84 20.43
N GLU A 378 19.08 -10.15 20.32
CA GLU A 378 19.92 -11.07 19.56
C GLU A 378 19.25 -11.42 18.23
N ARG A 379 20.04 -11.61 17.18
CA ARG A 379 19.53 -12.00 15.86
C ARG A 379 19.22 -13.49 15.83
N ASP A 380 17.96 -13.83 15.65
CA ASP A 380 17.52 -15.16 15.27
C ASP A 380 17.42 -15.23 13.74
N ARG A 381 18.42 -15.86 13.12
CA ARG A 381 18.55 -15.94 11.65
C ARG A 381 17.53 -16.88 11.01
N ASP A 382 17.01 -17.84 11.77
CA ASP A 382 16.07 -18.84 11.26
C ASP A 382 14.65 -18.26 11.20
N LEU A 383 14.30 -17.44 12.20
CA LEU A 383 13.02 -16.73 12.25
C LEU A 383 13.06 -15.37 11.54
N GLY A 384 14.25 -14.82 11.28
CA GLY A 384 14.42 -13.52 10.64
C GLY A 384 14.03 -12.36 11.57
N VAL A 385 14.39 -12.46 12.86
CA VAL A 385 13.98 -11.52 13.91
C VAL A 385 15.13 -11.13 14.82
N TRP A 386 14.95 -10.04 15.55
CA TRP A 386 15.69 -9.70 16.75
C TRP A 386 14.85 -10.08 17.95
N GLN A 387 15.41 -10.73 18.96
CA GLN A 387 14.67 -11.08 20.16
C GLN A 387 15.50 -11.02 21.43
N THR A 388 14.83 -10.78 22.56
CA THR A 388 15.42 -10.93 23.90
C THR A 388 14.32 -11.26 24.89
N CYS A 389 14.63 -12.07 25.90
CA CYS A 389 13.68 -12.41 26.97
C CYS A 389 14.18 -11.83 28.29
N VAL A 390 13.37 -10.98 28.92
CA VAL A 390 13.72 -10.27 30.14
C VAL A 390 12.83 -10.73 31.29
N PRO A 391 13.39 -11.17 32.43
CA PRO A 391 12.60 -11.45 33.62
C PRO A 391 12.10 -10.14 34.24
N ILE A 392 10.83 -9.80 34.02
CA ILE A 392 10.18 -8.60 34.56
C ILE A 392 9.11 -9.03 35.58
N PRO A 393 9.16 -8.53 36.84
CA PRO A 393 8.13 -8.81 37.84
C PRO A 393 6.74 -8.29 37.43
N PRO A 394 5.66 -8.73 38.10
CA PRO A 394 4.33 -8.16 37.89
C PRO A 394 4.29 -6.65 38.16
N GLY A 395 3.65 -5.89 37.28
CA GLY A 395 3.57 -4.44 37.34
C GLY A 395 3.30 -3.79 35.99
N ARG A 396 3.14 -2.46 36.00
CA ARG A 396 2.98 -1.63 34.81
C ARG A 396 4.32 -0.93 34.52
N TYR A 397 4.89 -1.19 33.35
CA TYR A 397 6.19 -0.70 32.92
C TYR A 397 6.06 0.12 31.65
N ARG A 398 6.89 1.13 31.49
CA ARG A 398 7.08 1.89 30.25
C ARG A 398 8.40 1.51 29.62
N TYR A 399 8.44 1.43 28.30
CA TYR A 399 9.66 1.13 27.55
C TYR A 399 9.62 1.72 26.15
N ARG A 400 10.78 1.72 25.49
CA ARG A 400 11.01 2.06 24.09
C ARG A 400 12.02 1.09 23.48
N VAL A 401 11.98 0.98 22.17
CA VAL A 401 12.97 0.27 21.36
C VAL A 401 14.03 1.29 20.92
N VAL A 402 15.30 0.90 21.00
CA VAL A 402 16.44 1.70 20.54
C VAL A 402 17.05 1.00 19.33
N ILE A 403 16.97 1.62 18.17
CA ILE A 403 17.46 1.07 16.89
C ILE A 403 18.58 1.97 16.39
N ASP A 404 19.81 1.47 16.34
CA ASP A 404 21.01 2.23 15.93
C ASP A 404 21.12 3.59 16.65
N GLY A 405 20.82 3.60 17.95
CA GLY A 405 20.81 4.80 18.80
C GLY A 405 19.56 5.67 18.71
N GLN A 406 18.64 5.40 17.79
CA GLN A 406 17.37 6.13 17.66
C GLN A 406 16.28 5.53 18.54
N TRP A 407 15.65 6.38 19.35
CA TRP A 407 14.60 5.99 20.28
C TRP A 407 13.22 5.96 19.64
N LYS A 408 12.56 4.81 19.68
CA LYS A 408 11.23 4.62 19.09
C LYS A 408 10.29 3.92 20.08
N HIS A 409 9.06 4.41 20.12
CA HIS A 409 7.90 3.55 19.97
C HIS A 409 8.08 2.05 19.67
N ASP A 410 7.63 1.10 20.50
CA ASP A 410 7.34 -0.23 19.95
C ASP A 410 6.06 -0.15 19.10
N GLN A 411 6.22 -0.20 17.78
CA GLN A 411 5.13 -0.12 16.80
C GLN A 411 4.21 -1.36 16.84
N TYR A 412 4.64 -2.43 17.50
CA TYR A 412 3.88 -3.68 17.64
C TYR A 412 3.12 -3.76 18.97
N ASN A 413 3.22 -2.73 19.80
CA ASN A 413 2.49 -2.64 21.04
C ASN A 413 1.42 -1.55 20.94
N SER A 414 0.14 -1.96 20.97
CA SER A 414 -0.98 -1.02 20.87
C SER A 414 -1.17 -0.17 22.13
N SER A 415 -0.59 -0.59 23.27
CA SER A 415 -0.66 0.15 24.53
C SER A 415 0.48 1.16 24.60
N ILE A 416 0.14 2.45 24.54
CA ILE A 416 1.09 3.57 24.50
C ILE A 416 0.69 4.70 25.46
N GLU A 417 1.66 5.51 25.86
CA GLU A 417 1.48 6.69 26.72
C GLU A 417 2.40 7.83 26.26
N THR A 418 1.91 9.07 26.25
CA THR A 418 2.72 10.26 25.97
C THR A 418 3.61 10.58 27.17
N ASN A 419 4.91 10.75 26.93
CA ASN A 419 5.89 11.12 27.95
C ASN A 419 5.94 12.65 28.15
N PRO A 420 6.62 13.15 29.20
CA PRO A 420 6.69 14.59 29.49
C PRO A 420 7.32 15.46 28.39
N PHE A 421 7.99 14.85 27.42
CA PHE A 421 8.63 15.51 26.28
C PHE A 421 7.76 15.49 25.00
N GLY A 422 6.52 14.99 25.09
CA GLY A 422 5.59 14.90 23.95
C GLY A 422 5.81 13.70 23.04
N GLU A 423 6.73 12.78 23.38
CA GLU A 423 6.98 11.56 22.62
C GLU A 423 6.23 10.36 23.19
N LEU A 424 6.12 9.27 22.43
CA LEU A 424 5.37 8.08 22.84
C LEU A 424 6.29 7.04 23.53
N ASN A 425 5.85 6.55 24.68
CA ASN A 425 6.34 5.35 25.34
C ASN A 425 5.37 4.19 25.08
N SER A 426 5.90 2.98 25.01
CA SER A 426 5.10 1.75 24.99
C SER A 426 4.84 1.28 26.42
N ILE A 427 3.61 0.83 26.72
CA ILE A 427 3.19 0.32 28.03
C ILE A 427 3.20 -1.21 28.01
N LEU A 428 3.84 -1.81 29.00
CA LEU A 428 3.83 -3.23 29.29
C LEU A 428 3.14 -3.49 30.62
N GLU A 429 2.08 -4.29 30.61
CA GLU A 429 1.44 -4.79 31.84
C GLU A 429 1.81 -6.26 32.05
N VAL A 430 2.48 -6.53 33.15
CA VAL A 430 2.85 -7.87 33.58
C VAL A 430 1.93 -8.27 34.73
N GLY A 431 1.00 -9.19 34.44
CA GLY A 431 0.06 -9.76 35.41
C GLY A 431 0.57 -11.00 36.11
#